data_AF-A0A959CCM6-F1
#
_entry.id   AF-A0A959CCM6-F1
#
_cell.length_a   1.000
_cell.length_b   1.000
_cell.length_c   1.000
_cell.angle_alpha   90.00
_cell.angle_beta   90.00
_cell.angle_gamma   90.00
#
_symmetry.space_group_name_H-M   'P 1'
#
loop_
_entity.id
_entity.type
_entity.pdbx_description
1 polymer ?
#
loop_
_entity_poly.entity_id
_entity_poly.type
_entity_poly.pdbx_seq_one_letter_code
_entity_poly.pdbx_strand_id
1 'polypeptide(L)'
;WQNRILLIGDAAHAIVPFYGQGMNAGFEDCTILDAMHDELDGDWSRIIPQFARERQPDGDAIAELAQRNFIEMRDLVGDPQFLLRKKIAARLHERHPDFLPVYSMVTFSNTPYHVALEEDDAQNRLFERVLRLEDAEHNWDGVEEVFGQWLNGKLNS
;
A
#
# COMPACT_ATOMS: atom_id res chain seq x y z
N TRP A 1 -24.06 4.77 23.36
CA TRP A 1 -23.14 4.71 22.21
C TRP A 1 -22.81 3.28 21.74
N GLN A 2 -23.21 2.22 22.46
CA GLN A 2 -23.13 0.80 22.04
C GLN A 2 -23.74 0.54 20.64
N ASN A 3 -22.93 0.45 19.57
CA ASN A 3 -23.33 0.09 18.19
C ASN A 3 -24.52 0.89 17.64
N ARG A 4 -24.52 2.22 17.84
CA ARG A 4 -25.57 3.12 17.31
C ARG A 4 -25.04 4.20 16.37
N ILE A 5 -23.73 4.33 16.28
CA ILE A 5 -23.06 5.37 15.50
C ILE A 5 -21.88 4.68 14.82
N LEU A 6 -21.73 4.93 13.53
CA LEU A 6 -20.60 4.55 12.71
C LEU A 6 -20.09 5.80 12.00
N LEU A 7 -18.77 5.99 11.97
CA LEU A 7 -18.11 7.03 11.18
C LEU A 7 -17.50 6.35 9.95
N ILE A 8 -17.54 7.03 8.82
CA ILE A 8 -16.94 6.60 7.54
C ILE A 8 -16.32 7.80 6.81
N GLY A 9 -15.45 7.54 5.84
CA GLY A 9 -14.74 8.57 5.09
C GLY A 9 -13.91 9.50 5.98
N ASP A 10 -13.78 10.77 5.59
CA ASP A 10 -12.99 11.77 6.33
C ASP A 10 -13.39 11.94 7.81
N ALA A 11 -14.64 11.61 8.18
CA ALA A 11 -15.07 11.66 9.58
C ALA A 11 -14.42 10.56 10.45
N ALA A 12 -14.03 9.44 9.82
CA ALA A 12 -13.32 8.34 10.46
C ALA A 12 -11.80 8.44 10.26
N HIS A 13 -11.34 8.81 9.06
CA HIS A 13 -9.92 8.75 8.68
C HIS A 13 -9.51 9.93 7.78
N ALA A 14 -9.48 11.13 8.35
CA ALA A 14 -8.95 12.29 7.63
C ALA A 14 -7.45 12.11 7.30
N ILE A 15 -7.11 12.03 6.01
CA ILE A 15 -5.74 11.83 5.52
C ILE A 15 -5.20 13.06 4.79
N VAL A 16 -3.87 13.15 4.71
CA VAL A 16 -3.19 14.19 3.91
C VAL A 16 -3.40 13.95 2.41
N PRO A 17 -3.54 14.99 1.57
CA PRO A 17 -3.96 14.84 0.18
C PRO A 17 -2.84 14.35 -0.77
N PHE A 18 -1.72 13.86 -0.23
CA PHE A 18 -0.53 13.55 -1.02
C PHE A 18 -0.61 12.23 -1.78
N TYR A 19 -1.62 11.39 -1.51
CA TYR A 19 -1.92 10.22 -2.36
C TYR A 19 -3.18 10.42 -3.22
N GLY A 20 -3.98 11.47 -2.96
CA GLY A 20 -5.27 11.69 -3.65
C GLY A 20 -6.34 10.64 -3.36
N GLN A 21 -6.22 9.88 -2.26
CA GLN A 21 -7.07 8.72 -1.98
C GLN A 21 -8.21 8.94 -0.98
N GLY A 22 -8.34 10.13 -0.36
CA GLY A 22 -9.36 10.37 0.67
C GLY A 22 -10.80 10.11 0.16
N MET A 23 -11.13 10.66 -1.01
CA MET A 23 -12.42 10.42 -1.67
C MET A 23 -12.61 8.94 -2.04
N ASN A 24 -11.58 8.29 -2.60
CA ASN A 24 -11.68 6.89 -3.03
C ASN A 24 -11.86 5.95 -1.84
N ALA A 25 -11.10 6.14 -0.77
CA ALA A 25 -11.23 5.39 0.48
C ALA A 25 -12.62 5.58 1.11
N GLY A 26 -13.17 6.80 1.07
CA GLY A 26 -14.53 7.06 1.51
C GLY A 26 -15.61 6.40 0.63
N PHE A 27 -15.41 6.28 -0.68
CA PHE A 27 -16.31 5.53 -1.56
C PHE A 27 -16.17 4.01 -1.41
N GLU A 28 -14.97 3.53 -1.15
CA GLU A 28 -14.71 2.13 -0.81
C GLU A 28 -15.42 1.77 0.51
N ASP A 29 -15.38 2.64 1.52
CA ASP A 29 -16.14 2.49 2.77
C ASP A 29 -17.64 2.31 2.52
N CYS A 30 -18.24 3.13 1.66
CA CYS A 30 -19.66 3.00 1.30
C CYS A 30 -19.95 1.66 0.64
N THR A 31 -19.08 1.20 -0.25
CA THR A 31 -19.26 -0.06 -1.00
C THR A 31 -19.15 -1.27 -0.07
N ILE A 32 -18.18 -1.28 0.84
CA ILE A 32 -17.98 -2.36 1.82
C ILE A 32 -19.14 -2.36 2.82
N LEU A 33 -19.60 -1.18 3.26
CA LEU A 33 -20.72 -1.08 4.19
C LEU A 33 -22.02 -1.61 3.56
N ASP A 34 -22.29 -1.29 2.30
CA ASP A 34 -23.45 -1.77 1.56
C ASP A 34 -23.42 -3.31 1.40
N ALA A 35 -22.27 -3.87 1.01
CA ALA A 35 -22.08 -5.32 0.93
C ALA A 35 -22.29 -6.00 2.29
N MET A 36 -21.71 -5.46 3.38
CA MET A 36 -21.92 -6.00 4.73
C MET A 36 -23.37 -5.88 5.19
N HIS A 37 -24.08 -4.83 4.77
CA HIS A 37 -25.49 -4.67 5.09
C HIS A 37 -26.32 -5.81 4.49
N ASP A 38 -26.06 -6.18 3.24
CA ASP A 38 -26.70 -7.32 2.57
C ASP A 38 -26.30 -8.66 3.20
N GLU A 39 -25.02 -8.88 3.50
CA GLU A 39 -24.52 -10.14 4.08
C GLU A 39 -25.02 -10.40 5.51
N LEU A 40 -25.31 -9.34 6.27
CA LEU A 40 -25.71 -9.41 7.66
C LEU A 40 -27.19 -9.09 7.87
N ASP A 41 -28.00 -9.12 6.80
CA ASP A 41 -29.45 -8.88 6.83
C ASP A 41 -29.84 -7.56 7.54
N GLY A 42 -29.02 -6.52 7.40
CA GLY A 42 -29.22 -5.23 8.05
C GLY A 42 -29.06 -5.23 9.58
N ASP A 43 -28.42 -6.25 10.17
CA ASP A 43 -28.13 -6.29 11.61
C ASP A 43 -26.99 -5.33 11.99
N TRP A 44 -27.35 -4.07 12.21
CA TRP A 44 -26.43 -3.00 12.63
C TRP A 44 -25.64 -3.32 13.91
N SER A 45 -26.14 -4.21 14.77
CA SER A 45 -25.42 -4.62 15.97
C SER A 45 -24.17 -5.44 15.65
N ARG A 46 -24.15 -6.10 14.49
CA ARG A 46 -23.03 -6.88 13.93
C ARG A 46 -22.25 -6.10 12.87
N ILE A 47 -22.94 -5.38 12.00
CA ILE A 47 -22.32 -4.59 10.91
C ILE A 47 -21.31 -3.60 11.48
N ILE A 48 -21.70 -2.77 12.45
CA ILE A 48 -20.84 -1.71 12.99
C ILE A 48 -19.51 -2.24 13.53
N PRO A 49 -19.47 -3.21 14.47
CA PRO A 49 -18.21 -3.73 14.98
C PRO A 49 -17.43 -4.56 13.96
N GLN A 50 -18.07 -5.11 12.93
CA GLN A 50 -17.38 -5.82 11.86
C GLN A 50 -16.72 -4.86 10.88
N PHE A 51 -17.49 -3.90 10.36
CA PHE A 51 -17.00 -2.83 9.48
C PHE A 51 -15.83 -2.09 10.12
N ALA A 52 -15.96 -1.65 11.37
CA ALA A 52 -14.89 -0.93 12.06
C ALA A 52 -13.61 -1.77 12.18
N ARG A 53 -13.73 -3.07 12.44
CA ARG A 53 -12.58 -3.98 12.54
C ARG A 53 -11.92 -4.22 11.18
N GLU A 54 -12.70 -4.35 10.12
CA GLU A 54 -12.18 -4.63 8.78
C GLU A 54 -11.61 -3.39 8.11
N ARG A 55 -12.20 -2.21 8.33
CA ARG A 55 -11.76 -0.95 7.69
C ARG A 55 -10.70 -0.17 8.43
N GLN A 56 -10.58 -0.33 9.74
CA GLN A 56 -9.55 0.39 10.49
C GLN A 56 -8.13 0.14 9.94
N PRO A 57 -7.69 -1.11 9.66
CA PRO A 57 -6.35 -1.34 9.10
C PRO A 57 -6.12 -0.61 7.77
N ASP A 58 -7.12 -0.55 6.90
CA ASP A 58 -7.02 0.13 5.61
C ASP A 58 -7.00 1.66 5.74
N GLY A 59 -7.83 2.21 6.65
CA GLY A 59 -7.84 3.64 6.96
C GLY A 59 -6.50 4.11 7.54
N ASP A 60 -5.93 3.33 8.46
CA ASP A 60 -4.61 3.60 9.04
C ASP A 60 -3.51 3.47 7.97
N ALA A 61 -3.60 2.45 7.11
CA ALA A 61 -2.60 2.20 6.08
C ALA A 61 -2.57 3.28 4.99
N ILE A 62 -3.73 3.76 4.52
CA ILE A 62 -3.76 4.80 3.51
C ILE A 62 -3.29 6.15 4.07
N ALA A 63 -3.54 6.42 5.35
CA ALA A 63 -3.00 7.58 6.03
C ALA A 63 -1.47 7.55 6.07
N GLU A 64 -0.88 6.40 6.42
CA GLU A 64 0.57 6.19 6.44
C GLU A 64 1.18 6.30 5.03
N LEU A 65 0.61 5.63 4.03
CA LEU A 65 1.06 5.71 2.64
C LEU A 65 1.02 7.15 2.12
N ALA A 66 -0.02 7.92 2.45
CA ALA A 66 -0.11 9.33 2.09
C ALA A 66 0.97 10.19 2.76
N GLN A 67 1.31 9.92 4.03
CA GLN A 67 2.41 10.60 4.72
C GLN A 67 3.77 10.24 4.12
N ARG A 68 4.00 8.97 3.77
CA ARG A 68 5.24 8.54 3.09
C ARG A 68 5.38 9.21 1.73
N ASN A 69 4.31 9.27 0.94
CA ASN A 69 4.36 9.92 -0.37
C ASN A 69 4.63 11.43 -0.27
N PHE A 70 4.15 12.09 0.79
CA PHE A 70 4.51 13.48 1.07
C PHE A 70 6.03 13.66 1.26
N ILE A 71 6.65 12.79 2.06
CA ILE A 71 8.10 12.83 2.32
C ILE A 71 8.87 12.53 1.03
N GLU A 72 8.45 11.50 0.28
CA GLU A 72 9.04 11.14 -1.01
C GLU A 72 9.06 12.34 -1.97
N MET A 73 7.91 12.99 -2.17
CA MET A 73 7.77 14.11 -3.09
C MET A 73 8.50 15.37 -2.63
N ARG A 74 8.64 15.58 -1.31
CA ARG A 74 9.31 16.75 -0.75
C ARG A 74 10.83 16.63 -0.80
N ASP A 75 11.36 15.48 -0.39
CA ASP A 75 12.77 15.35 -0.02
C ASP A 75 13.60 14.54 -1.03
N LEU A 76 12.98 13.62 -1.79
CA LEU A 76 13.73 12.58 -2.52
C LEU A 76 13.75 12.73 -4.05
N VAL A 77 12.92 13.61 -4.63
CA VAL A 77 12.80 13.74 -6.10
C VAL A 77 14.12 14.12 -6.78
N GLY A 78 15.06 14.74 -6.06
CA GLY A 78 16.40 15.06 -6.54
C GLY A 78 17.52 14.14 -6.03
N ASP A 79 17.22 13.12 -5.22
CA ASP A 79 18.23 12.24 -4.63
C ASP A 79 18.71 11.19 -5.65
N PRO A 80 20.02 11.11 -5.97
CA PRO A 80 20.57 10.13 -6.89
C PRO A 80 20.26 8.67 -6.52
N GLN A 81 20.26 8.30 -5.22
CA GLN A 81 19.93 6.93 -4.80
C GLN A 81 18.46 6.61 -5.05
N PHE A 82 17.59 7.59 -4.85
CA PHE A 82 16.17 7.45 -5.11
C PHE A 82 15.86 7.30 -6.60
N LEU A 83 16.55 8.07 -7.46
CA LEU A 83 16.45 7.92 -8.92
C LEU A 83 16.94 6.55 -9.38
N LEU A 84 18.06 6.07 -8.81
CA LEU A 84 18.57 4.72 -9.08
C LEU A 84 17.57 3.65 -8.65
N ARG A 85 16.98 3.77 -7.45
CA ARG A 85 15.91 2.88 -6.99
C ARG A 85 14.75 2.84 -7.99
N LYS A 86 14.24 3.99 -8.43
CA LYS A 86 13.15 4.06 -9.42
C LYS A 86 13.53 3.40 -10.74
N LYS A 87 14.76 3.60 -11.22
CA LYS A 87 15.28 2.97 -12.44
C LYS A 87 15.33 1.44 -12.33
N ILE A 88 15.85 0.92 -11.22
CA ILE A 88 15.91 -0.53 -10.98
C ILE A 88 14.51 -1.11 -10.81
N ALA A 89 13.63 -0.45 -10.04
CA ALA A 89 12.25 -0.87 -9.85
C ALA A 89 11.47 -0.99 -11.16
N ALA A 90 11.60 0.01 -12.04
CA ALA A 90 10.96 0.00 -13.35
C ALA A 90 11.42 -1.19 -14.20
N ARG A 91 12.73 -1.49 -14.18
CA ARG A 91 13.28 -2.63 -14.92
C ARG A 91 12.95 -3.99 -14.30
N LEU A 92 12.84 -4.08 -12.97
CA LEU A 92 12.31 -5.26 -12.29
C LEU A 92 10.87 -5.52 -12.71
N HIS A 93 10.02 -4.49 -12.73
CA HIS A 93 8.62 -4.62 -13.18
C HIS A 93 8.52 -5.04 -14.66
N GLU A 94 9.36 -4.50 -15.54
CA GLU A 94 9.39 -4.91 -16.95
C GLU A 94 9.73 -6.40 -17.13
N ARG A 95 10.64 -6.94 -16.32
CA ARG A 95 11.08 -8.34 -16.40
C ARG A 95 10.18 -9.30 -15.63
N HIS A 96 9.58 -8.82 -14.54
CA HIS A 96 8.72 -9.55 -13.63
C HIS A 96 7.42 -8.76 -13.45
N PRO A 97 6.44 -8.86 -14.36
CA PRO A 97 5.22 -8.04 -14.34
C PRO A 97 4.40 -8.16 -13.05
N ASP A 98 4.52 -9.28 -12.34
CA ASP A 98 3.88 -9.51 -11.04
C ASP A 98 4.50 -8.65 -9.90
N PHE A 99 5.72 -8.14 -10.08
CA PHE A 99 6.31 -7.14 -9.20
C PHE A 99 5.71 -5.78 -9.50
N LEU A 100 4.62 -5.45 -8.80
CA LEU A 100 3.90 -4.19 -9.01
C LEU A 100 4.52 -3.04 -8.20
N PRO A 101 4.68 -1.84 -8.79
CA PRO A 101 4.89 -0.64 -8.00
C PRO A 101 3.72 -0.42 -7.04
N VAL A 102 4.00 -0.10 -5.78
CA VAL A 102 2.97 0.13 -4.75
C VAL A 102 1.95 1.19 -5.18
N TYR A 103 2.42 2.25 -5.86
CA TYR A 103 1.54 3.26 -6.44
C TYR A 103 0.45 2.66 -7.34
N SER A 104 0.80 1.66 -8.14
CA SER A 104 -0.14 0.97 -9.01
C SER A 104 -1.14 0.12 -8.22
N MET A 105 -0.70 -0.52 -7.13
CA MET A 105 -1.59 -1.27 -6.24
C MET A 105 -2.64 -0.36 -5.60
N VAL A 106 -2.22 0.82 -5.12
CA VAL A 106 -3.12 1.76 -4.44
C VAL A 106 -4.04 2.51 -5.43
N THR A 107 -3.57 2.80 -6.64
CA THR A 107 -4.28 3.71 -7.56
C THR A 107 -5.06 2.99 -8.66
N PHE A 108 -4.60 1.81 -9.09
CA PHE A 108 -5.13 1.12 -10.27
C PHE A 108 -5.65 -0.29 -9.96
N SER A 109 -5.82 -0.63 -8.68
CA SER A 109 -6.38 -1.90 -8.25
C SER A 109 -7.29 -1.71 -7.03
N ASN A 110 -7.96 -2.79 -6.62
CA ASN A 110 -8.73 -2.85 -5.37
C ASN A 110 -7.96 -3.65 -4.29
N THR A 111 -6.63 -3.61 -4.33
CA THR A 111 -5.81 -4.24 -3.29
C THR A 111 -6.06 -3.51 -1.97
N PRO A 112 -6.37 -4.21 -0.86
CA PRO A 112 -6.54 -3.55 0.43
C PRO A 112 -5.33 -2.70 0.80
N TYR A 113 -5.56 -1.50 1.31
CA TYR A 113 -4.49 -0.55 1.60
C TYR A 113 -3.47 -1.11 2.61
N HIS A 114 -3.90 -1.91 3.59
CA HIS A 114 -2.97 -2.57 4.51
C HIS A 114 -2.03 -3.55 3.80
N VAL A 115 -2.51 -4.28 2.80
CA VAL A 115 -1.67 -5.17 1.98
C VAL A 115 -0.70 -4.35 1.12
N ALA A 116 -1.15 -3.22 0.56
CA ALA A 116 -0.26 -2.31 -0.18
C ALA A 116 0.83 -1.70 0.71
N LEU A 117 0.53 -1.40 1.97
CA LEU A 117 1.51 -0.91 2.95
C LEU A 117 2.52 -2.00 3.34
N GLU A 118 2.06 -3.23 3.58
CA GLU A 118 2.94 -4.37 3.82
C GLU A 118 3.89 -4.62 2.64
N GLU A 119 3.36 -4.48 1.42
CA GLU A 119 4.16 -4.57 0.20
C GLU A 119 5.18 -3.43 0.11
N ASP A 120 4.80 -2.18 0.43
CA ASP A 120 5.73 -1.05 0.49
C ASP A 120 6.90 -1.32 1.44
N ASP A 121 6.60 -1.80 2.65
CA ASP A 121 7.62 -2.20 3.63
C ASP A 121 8.52 -3.33 3.09
N ALA A 122 7.93 -4.31 2.41
CA ALA A 122 8.68 -5.42 1.81
C ALA A 122 9.60 -4.94 0.68
N GLN A 123 9.12 -4.05 -0.19
CA GLN A 123 9.91 -3.47 -1.27
C GLN A 123 11.00 -2.53 -0.75
N ASN A 124 10.73 -1.76 0.32
CA ASN A 124 11.73 -0.95 1.00
C ASN A 124 12.91 -1.82 1.47
N ARG A 125 12.63 -2.95 2.14
CA ARG A 125 13.66 -3.93 2.56
C ARG A 125 14.41 -4.56 1.38
N LEU A 126 13.72 -4.82 0.26
CA LEU A 126 14.37 -5.29 -0.96
C LEU A 126 15.38 -4.24 -1.47
N PHE A 127 14.95 -2.99 -1.62
CA PHE A 127 15.81 -1.94 -2.16
C PHE A 127 16.95 -1.53 -1.24
N GLU A 128 16.79 -1.64 0.08
CA GLU A 128 17.90 -1.51 1.02
C GLU A 128 19.03 -2.51 0.75
N ARG A 129 18.71 -3.72 0.28
CA ARG A 129 19.70 -4.75 -0.06
C ARG A 129 20.27 -4.53 -1.46
N VAL A 130 19.41 -4.22 -2.43
CA VAL A 130 19.80 -3.95 -3.82
C VAL A 130 20.76 -2.77 -3.91
N LEU A 131 20.46 -1.67 -3.22
CA LEU A 131 21.30 -0.45 -3.25
C LEU A 131 22.64 -0.60 -2.51
N ARG A 132 22.86 -1.70 -1.78
CA ARG A 132 24.17 -2.03 -1.18
C ARG A 132 25.08 -2.80 -2.12
N LEU A 133 24.58 -3.27 -3.27
CA LEU A 133 25.41 -3.91 -4.28
C LEU A 133 26.36 -2.88 -4.88
N GLU A 134 27.60 -3.30 -5.11
CA GLU A 134 28.56 -2.51 -5.87
C GLU A 134 28.04 -2.35 -7.31
N ASP A 135 28.00 -1.10 -7.78
CA ASP A 135 27.47 -0.72 -9.10
C ASP A 135 26.10 -1.35 -9.42
N ALA A 136 25.16 -1.25 -8.47
CA ALA A 136 23.81 -1.83 -8.59
C ALA A 136 23.07 -1.47 -9.89
N GLU A 137 23.41 -0.35 -10.52
CA GLU A 137 22.85 0.06 -11.81
C GLU A 137 23.19 -0.90 -12.95
N HIS A 138 24.41 -1.45 -12.93
CA HIS A 138 24.93 -2.34 -13.98
C HIS A 138 25.05 -3.80 -13.54
N ASN A 139 25.10 -4.08 -12.24
CA ASN A 139 25.18 -5.42 -11.66
C ASN A 139 23.83 -6.16 -11.64
N TRP A 140 23.27 -6.44 -12.81
CA TRP A 140 21.94 -7.04 -12.93
C TRP A 140 21.84 -8.47 -12.41
N ASP A 141 22.91 -9.25 -12.52
CA ASP A 141 22.93 -10.62 -11.98
C ASP A 141 22.78 -10.58 -10.45
N GLY A 142 23.46 -9.65 -9.77
CA GLY A 142 23.30 -9.43 -8.33
C GLY A 142 21.91 -8.91 -7.96
N VAL A 143 21.33 -8.00 -8.76
CA VAL A 143 19.96 -7.51 -8.52
C VAL A 143 18.95 -8.65 -8.62
N GLU A 144 19.02 -9.48 -9.67
CA GLU A 144 18.13 -10.63 -9.87
C GLU A 144 18.31 -11.69 -8.77
N GLU A 145 19.55 -11.92 -8.30
CA GLU A 145 19.80 -12.82 -7.17
C GLU A 145 19.13 -12.32 -5.89
N VAL A 146 19.32 -11.05 -5.53
CA VAL A 146 18.70 -10.45 -4.34
C VAL A 146 17.17 -10.45 -4.46
N PHE A 147 16.65 -10.14 -5.65
CA PHE A 147 15.23 -10.16 -5.95
C PHE A 147 14.63 -11.57 -5.82
N GLY A 148 15.28 -12.59 -6.39
CA GLY A 148 14.86 -13.98 -6.28
C GLY A 148 14.86 -14.49 -4.84
N GLN A 149 15.86 -14.11 -4.04
CA GLN A 149 15.87 -14.42 -2.60
C GLN A 149 14.70 -13.76 -1.85
N TRP A 150 14.37 -12.52 -2.20
CA TRP A 150 13.23 -11.81 -1.62
C TRP A 150 11.88 -12.45 -2.00
N LEU A 151 11.69 -12.83 -3.26
CA LEU A 151 10.52 -13.57 -3.72
C LEU A 151 10.35 -14.91 -2.98
N ASN A 152 11.43 -15.68 -2.85
CA ASN A 152 11.40 -16.95 -2.12
C ASN A 152 11.06 -16.75 -0.63
N GLY A 153 11.50 -15.64 -0.03
CA GLY A 153 11.15 -15.29 1.34
C GLY A 153 9.64 -15.07 1.52
N LYS A 154 8.99 -14.43 0.56
CA LYS A 154 7.54 -14.18 0.58
C LYS A 154 6.68 -15.43 0.40
N LEU A 155 7.15 -16.40 -0.39
CA LEU A 155 6.41 -17.65 -0.60
C LEU A 155 6.42 -18.58 0.63
N ASN A 156 7.34 -18.34 1.57
CA ASN A 156 7.54 -19.18 2.75
C ASN A 156 7.10 -18.52 4.06
N SER A 157 6.51 -17.31 4.01
CA SER A 157 5.97 -16.55 5.14
C SER A 157 4.45 -16.62 5.17
#